data_AF-A0A5C9B5C9-F1
#
_entry.id   AF-A0A5C9B5C9-F1
#
_cell.length_a   1.000
_cell.length_b   1.000
_cell.length_c   1.000
_cell.angle_alpha   90.00
_cell.angle_beta   90.00
_cell.angle_gamma   90.00
#
_symmetry.space_group_name_H-M   'P 1'
#
loop_
_entity.id
_entity.type
_entity.pdbx_description
1 polymer ?
#
loop_
_entity_poly.entity_id
_entity_poly.type
_entity_poly.pdbx_seq_one_letter_code
_entity_poly.pdbx_strand_id
1 'polypeptide(L)'
;MSNYALRVPDSLLSAARRLAEADNTSMNQFFVTAIAEKVSAMETAKLFSQRGENADVAAHLALLEQAPDLAPAAGDEITPDPAKKQRLG
;
A
#
# COMPACT_ATOMS: atom_id res chain seq x y z
N MET A 1 1.58 15.82 -26.28
CA MET A 1 1.93 14.45 -25.84
C MET A 1 3.25 14.08 -26.45
N SER A 2 4.26 13.76 -25.64
CA SER A 2 5.50 13.14 -26.12
C SER A 2 5.20 11.68 -26.47
N ASN A 3 5.65 11.22 -27.64
CA ASN A 3 5.58 9.81 -28.02
C ASN A 3 6.92 9.16 -27.67
N TYR A 4 6.90 8.17 -26.77
CA TYR A 4 8.09 7.44 -26.35
C TYR A 4 7.93 5.96 -26.71
N ALA A 5 8.81 5.47 -27.59
CA ALA A 5 8.81 4.07 -27.99
C ALA A 5 9.42 3.21 -26.87
N LEU A 6 8.58 2.48 -26.14
CA LEU A 6 9.00 1.55 -25.08
C LEU A 6 9.27 0.16 -25.66
N ARG A 7 10.41 -0.44 -25.32
CA ARG A 7 10.68 -1.86 -25.55
C ARG A 7 10.38 -2.65 -24.28
N VAL A 8 9.53 -3.66 -24.40
CA VAL A 8 9.04 -4.48 -23.29
C VAL A 8 9.25 -5.95 -23.66
N PRO A 9 9.73 -6.81 -22.73
CA PRO A 9 9.79 -8.26 -22.98
C PRO A 9 8.40 -8.84 -23.31
N ASP A 10 8.35 -9.83 -24.20
CA ASP A 10 7.09 -10.42 -24.68
C ASP A 10 6.24 -11.01 -23.54
N SER A 11 6.88 -11.62 -22.54
CA SER A 11 6.21 -12.16 -21.36
C SER A 11 5.51 -11.07 -20.54
N LEU A 12 6.12 -9.89 -20.43
CA LEU A 12 5.53 -8.76 -19.71
C LEU A 12 4.43 -8.09 -20.55
N LEU A 13 4.62 -7.97 -21.86
CA LEU A 13 3.60 -7.42 -22.75
C LEU A 13 2.33 -8.29 -22.75
N SER A 14 2.48 -9.62 -22.76
CA SER A 14 1.34 -10.56 -22.69
C SER A 14 0.60 -10.47 -21.35
N ALA A 15 1.33 -10.36 -20.24
CA ALA A 15 0.72 -10.14 -18.92
C ALA A 15 -0.03 -8.80 -18.85
N ALA A 16 0.58 -7.71 -19.30
CA ALA A 16 -0.05 -6.39 -19.34
C ALA A 16 -1.33 -6.39 -20.21
N ARG A 17 -1.31 -7.10 -21.35
CA ARG A 17 -2.50 -7.27 -22.21
C ARG A 17 -3.65 -7.93 -21.48
N ARG A 18 -3.39 -9.07 -20.85
CA ARG A 18 -4.41 -9.81 -20.09
C ARG A 18 -5.03 -8.97 -18.98
N LEU A 19 -4.21 -8.18 -18.28
CA LEU A 19 -4.68 -7.29 -17.20
C LEU A 19 -5.50 -6.12 -17.75
N ALA A 20 -5.03 -5.45 -18.81
CA ALA A 20 -5.77 -4.37 -19.45
C ALA A 20 -7.14 -4.84 -19.98
N GLU A 21 -7.20 -6.05 -20.56
CA GLU A 21 -8.46 -6.67 -21.00
C GLU A 21 -9.40 -6.97 -19.83
N ALA A 22 -8.90 -7.51 -18.72
CA ALA A 22 -9.69 -7.75 -17.51
C ALA A 22 -10.26 -6.45 -16.92
N ASP A 23 -9.49 -5.37 -16.98
CA ASP A 23 -9.89 -4.04 -16.50
C ASP A 23 -10.66 -3.22 -17.55
N ASN A 24 -10.99 -3.80 -18.71
CA ASN A 24 -11.67 -3.14 -19.83
C ASN A 24 -11.04 -1.81 -20.26
N THR A 25 -9.70 -1.73 -20.27
CA THR A 25 -8.95 -0.53 -20.63
C THR A 25 -8.02 -0.77 -21.83
N SER A 26 -7.64 0.31 -22.51
CA SER A 26 -6.63 0.23 -23.56
C SER A 26 -5.23 0.02 -22.98
N MET A 27 -4.35 -0.61 -23.76
CA MET A 27 -2.96 -0.82 -23.36
C MET A 27 -2.23 0.49 -22.98
N ASN A 28 -2.48 1.55 -23.73
CA ASN A 28 -1.84 2.84 -23.47
C ASN A 28 -2.32 3.44 -22.15
N GLN A 29 -3.63 3.39 -21.89
CA GLN A 29 -4.17 3.85 -20.61
C GLN A 29 -3.66 2.99 -19.45
N PHE A 30 -3.62 1.67 -19.61
CA PHE A 30 -3.04 0.76 -18.63
C PHE A 30 -1.59 1.15 -18.28
N PHE A 31 -0.74 1.37 -19.28
CA PHE A 31 0.65 1.77 -19.03
C PHE A 31 0.78 3.14 -18.38
N VAL A 32 -0.01 4.12 -18.83
CA VAL A 32 0.00 5.47 -18.21
C VAL A 32 -0.41 5.40 -16.75
N THR A 33 -1.48 4.66 -16.43
CA THR A 33 -1.94 4.47 -15.04
C THR A 33 -0.89 3.74 -14.21
N ALA A 34 -0.34 2.63 -14.71
CA ALA A 34 0.70 1.88 -13.99
C ALA A 34 1.96 2.72 -13.72
N ILE A 35 2.36 3.58 -14.65
CA ILE A 35 3.47 4.52 -14.45
C ILE A 35 3.11 5.53 -13.37
N ALA A 36 1.92 6.13 -13.44
CA ALA A 36 1.45 7.10 -12.44
C ALA A 36 1.43 6.47 -11.04
N GLU A 37 0.86 5.27 -10.91
CA GLU A 37 0.83 4.52 -9.64
C GLU A 37 2.23 4.22 -9.10
N LYS A 38 3.15 3.77 -9.96
CA LYS A 38 4.53 3.48 -9.54
C LYS A 38 5.25 4.74 -9.07
N VAL A 39 5.06 5.86 -9.77
CA VAL A 39 5.63 7.16 -9.38
C VAL A 39 5.05 7.59 -8.03
N SER A 40 3.72 7.59 -7.88
CA SER A 40 3.06 7.96 -6.62
C SER A 40 3.50 7.09 -5.45
N ALA A 41 3.66 5.78 -5.65
CA ALA A 41 4.14 4.87 -4.62
C ALA A 41 5.58 5.19 -4.20
N MET A 42 6.47 5.47 -5.16
CA MET A 42 7.86 5.82 -4.87
C MET A 42 7.99 7.17 -4.16
N GLU A 43 7.25 8.19 -4.59
CA GLU A 43 7.25 9.50 -3.94
C GLU A 43 6.66 9.44 -2.53
N THR A 44 5.58 8.69 -2.35
CA THR A 44 4.96 8.48 -1.04
C THR A 44 5.91 7.77 -0.07
N ALA A 45 6.59 6.71 -0.52
CA ALA A 45 7.60 6.03 0.28
C ALA A 45 8.74 6.97 0.70
N LYS A 46 9.21 7.81 -0.22
CA LYS A 46 10.24 8.82 0.07
C LYS A 46 9.75 9.84 1.09
N LEU A 47 8.52 10.34 0.95
CA LEU A 47 7.92 11.29 1.89
C LEU A 47 7.86 10.71 3.31
N PHE A 48 7.39 9.46 3.47
CA PHE A 48 7.34 8.81 4.78
C PHE A 48 8.73 8.61 5.38
N SER A 49 9.71 8.21 4.57
CA SER A 49 11.11 8.08 5.02
C SER A 49 11.63 9.41 5.58
N GLN A 50 11.47 10.51 4.82
CA GLN A 50 11.94 11.83 5.23
C GLN A 50 11.25 12.37 6.48
N ARG A 51 9.95 12.09 6.65
CA ARG A 51 9.22 12.46 7.87
C ARG A 51 9.65 11.61 9.06
N GLY A 52 9.93 10.34 8.84
CA GLY A 52 10.40 9.41 9.87
C GLY A 52 11.77 9.77 10.41
N GLU A 53 12.66 10.37 9.62
CA GLU A 53 14.00 10.79 10.07
C GLU A 53 13.97 11.77 11.25
N ASN A 54 12.92 12.58 11.35
CA ASN A 54 12.75 13.55 12.44
C ASN A 54 11.72 13.09 13.49
N ALA A 55 11.29 11.83 13.44
CA ALA A 55 10.28 11.32 14.36
C ALA A 55 10.90 10.95 15.73
N ASP A 56 10.34 11.48 16.81
CA ASP A 56 10.63 11.04 18.16
C ASP A 56 9.67 9.91 18.55
N VAL A 57 10.14 8.67 18.40
CA VAL A 57 9.37 7.46 18.71
C VAL A 57 9.05 7.39 20.21
N ALA A 58 9.96 7.84 21.08
CA ALA A 58 9.75 7.78 22.52
C ALA A 58 8.66 8.77 22.95
N ALA A 59 8.71 10.01 22.44
CA ALA A 59 7.65 10.98 22.69
C ALA A 59 6.29 10.52 22.14
N HIS A 60 6.29 9.87 20.97
CA HIS A 60 5.06 9.31 20.41
C HIS A 60 4.46 8.20 21.28
N LEU A 61 5.28 7.26 21.77
CA LEU A 61 4.81 6.21 22.67
C LEU A 61 4.33 6.78 24.02
N ALA A 62 5.05 7.73 24.59
CA ALA A 62 4.64 8.41 25.83
C ALA A 62 3.30 9.15 25.68
N LEU A 63 3.00 9.68 24.49
CA LEU A 63 1.68 10.25 24.18
C LEU A 63 0.61 9.16 24.12
N LEU A 64 0.89 8.01 23.48
CA LEU A 64 -0.07 6.91 23.38
C LEU A 64 -0.39 6.30 24.77
N GLU A 65 0.57 6.25 25.68
CA GLU A 65 0.36 5.79 27.06
C GLU A 65 -0.60 6.68 27.87
N GLN A 66 -0.85 7.91 27.43
CA GLN A 66 -1.83 8.81 28.06
C GLN A 66 -3.28 8.46 27.66
N ALA A 67 -3.47 7.58 26.67
CA ALA A 67 -4.79 7.12 26.32
C ALA A 67 -5.42 6.35 27.50
N PRO A 68 -6.69 6.62 27.85
CA PRO A 68 -7.34 5.95 28.97
C PRO A 68 -7.57 4.47 28.64
N ASP A 69 -7.36 3.60 29.63
CA ASP A 69 -7.64 2.17 29.53
C ASP A 69 -9.15 1.92 29.61
N LEU A 70 -9.82 2.01 28.45
CA LEU A 70 -11.25 1.82 28.28
C LEU A 70 -11.52 0.63 27.36
N ALA A 71 -12.65 -0.03 27.59
CA ALA A 71 -13.13 -1.03 26.65
C ALA A 71 -13.30 -0.40 25.24
N PRO A 72 -12.99 -1.14 24.16
CA PRO A 72 -13.24 -0.68 22.80
C PRO A 72 -14.70 -0.26 22.61
N ALA A 73 -14.95 0.70 21.73
CA ALA A 73 -16.30 1.02 21.30
C ALA A 73 -16.93 -0.19 20.59
N ALA A 74 -18.26 -0.27 20.61
CA ALA A 74 -18.97 -1.33 19.90
C ALA A 74 -18.62 -1.31 18.41
N GLY A 75 -18.08 -2.42 17.89
CA GLY A 75 -17.57 -2.55 16.52
C GLY A 75 -16.05 -2.41 16.37
N ASP A 76 -15.35 -1.86 17.37
CA ASP A 76 -13.89 -1.75 17.42
C ASP A 76 -13.24 -2.93 18.17
N GLU A 77 -14.03 -3.95 18.53
CA GLU A 77 -13.50 -5.14 19.17
C GLU A 77 -12.54 -5.86 18.22
N ILE A 78 -11.33 -6.16 18.73
CA ILE A 78 -10.40 -7.00 18.01
C ILE A 78 -11.08 -8.36 17.83
N THR A 79 -11.40 -8.72 16.58
CA THR A 79 -11.84 -10.08 16.28
C THR A 79 -10.70 -11.03 16.63
N PRO A 80 -10.91 -12.02 17.51
CA PRO A 80 -9.83 -12.91 17.90
C PRO A 80 -9.33 -13.66 16.67
N ASP A 81 -8.03 -13.52 16.39
CA ASP A 81 -7.34 -14.27 15.35
C ASP A 81 -7.59 -15.78 15.56
N PRO A 82 -8.22 -16.49 14.61
CA PRO A 82 -8.49 -17.92 14.75
C PRO A 82 -7.20 -18.73 14.98
N ALA A 83 -6.02 -18.23 14.59
CA ALA A 83 -4.74 -18.90 14.78
C ALA A 83 -4.21 -18.86 16.23
N LYS A 84 -4.69 -17.95 17.09
CA LYS A 84 -4.23 -17.86 18.50
C LYS A 84 -4.97 -18.80 19.46
N LYS A 85 -6.15 -19.33 19.09
CA LYS A 85 -6.90 -20.29 19.93
C LYS A 85 -6.21 -21.66 20.05
N GLN A 86 -5.33 -22.02 19.12
CA GLN A 86 -4.74 -23.36 19.04
C GLN A 86 -3.47 -23.55 19.89
N ARG A 87 -2.92 -22.48 20.49
CA ARG A 87 -1.65 -22.50 21.26
C ARG A 87 -1.83 -22.47 22.77
N LEU A 88 -3.08 -22.54 23.25
CA LEU A 88 -3.47 -22.53 24.67
C LEU A 88 -4.15 -23.84 25.11
N GLY A 89 -3.96 -24.92 24.33
CA GLY A 89 -4.41 -26.29 24.66
C GLY A 89 -3.25 -27.17 25.10
#